data_AF-A0A8J6SJY4-F1
#
_entry.id   AF-A0A8J6SJY4-F1
#
_cell.length_a   1.000
_cell.length_b   1.000
_cell.length_c   1.000
_cell.angle_alpha   90.00
_cell.angle_beta   90.00
_cell.angle_gamma   90.00
#
_symmetry.space_group_name_H-M   'P 1'
#
loop_
_entity.id
_entity.type
_entity.pdbx_description
1 polymer ?
#
loop_
_entity_poly.entity_id
_entity_poly.type
_entity_poly.pdbx_seq_one_letter_code
_entity_poly.pdbx_strand_id
1 'polypeptide(L)'
;MTFATDETTRKSLETFQRFDADTQLGILWFGYLDIKDQLTPANATSAQAEAETIYHHIVALPKEQQLQVQRDIISKADSDLSRAYGSMSSSSQLDIWLRLAQGMDKGEIIQVPSDYQLPEETNEFVSQIKQLGFEERINFMRSAVIEMGAK
;
A
#
# COMPACT_ATOMS: atom_id res chain seq x y z
N MET A 1 7.97 -6.53 -20.25
CA MET A 1 9.17 -6.56 -19.38
C MET A 1 8.76 -7.25 -18.10
N THR A 2 9.12 -8.51 -17.95
CA THR A 2 8.86 -9.28 -16.73
C THR A 2 9.84 -8.71 -15.70
N PHE A 3 9.37 -7.90 -14.76
CA PHE A 3 10.14 -7.62 -13.55
C PHE A 3 10.51 -9.01 -12.99
N ALA A 4 11.80 -9.33 -12.97
CA ALA A 4 12.26 -10.58 -12.39
C ALA A 4 12.05 -10.45 -10.88
N THR A 5 10.81 -10.69 -10.44
CA THR A 5 10.49 -10.83 -9.03
C THR A 5 11.30 -12.03 -8.56
N ASP A 6 12.35 -11.75 -7.81
CA ASP A 6 13.21 -12.78 -7.25
C ASP A 6 12.33 -13.76 -6.44
N GLU A 7 12.80 -15.00 -6.29
CA GLU A 7 12.01 -16.03 -5.63
C GLU A 7 11.58 -15.64 -4.20
N THR A 8 12.39 -14.81 -3.53
CA THR A 8 12.12 -14.27 -2.21
C THR A 8 10.99 -13.24 -2.27
N THR A 9 11.04 -12.25 -3.15
CA THR A 9 9.95 -11.25 -3.26
C THR A 9 8.61 -11.92 -3.60
N ARG A 10 8.61 -12.97 -4.44
CA ARG A 10 7.37 -13.71 -4.75
C ARG A 10 6.81 -14.45 -3.54
N LYS A 11 7.65 -15.17 -2.80
CA LYS A 11 7.24 -15.88 -1.57
C LYS A 11 6.75 -14.90 -0.50
N SER A 12 7.43 -13.77 -0.37
CA SER A 12 7.00 -12.68 0.52
C SER A 12 5.64 -12.13 0.10
N LEU A 13 5.41 -11.95 -1.20
CA LEU A 13 4.12 -11.47 -1.71
C LEU A 13 2.98 -12.47 -1.47
N GLU A 14 3.22 -13.77 -1.70
CA GLU A 14 2.24 -14.83 -1.40
C GLU A 14 1.92 -14.90 0.10
N THR A 15 2.91 -14.69 0.96
CA THR A 15 2.72 -14.64 2.42
C THR A 15 1.92 -13.41 2.81
N PHE A 16 2.29 -12.24 2.27
CA PHE A 16 1.60 -10.98 2.49
C PHE A 16 0.11 -11.06 2.14
N GLN A 17 -0.22 -11.67 0.99
CA GLN A 17 -1.61 -11.81 0.52
C GLN A 17 -2.47 -12.73 1.38
N ARG A 18 -1.89 -13.56 2.25
CA ARG A 18 -2.63 -14.45 3.15
C ARG A 18 -3.08 -13.76 4.43
N PHE A 19 -2.46 -12.64 4.80
CA PHE A 19 -2.90 -11.86 5.95
C PHE A 19 -4.26 -11.22 5.68
N ASP A 20 -5.01 -10.92 6.73
CA ASP A 20 -6.26 -10.16 6.59
C ASP A 20 -5.99 -8.71 6.14
N ALA A 21 -7.03 -8.01 5.72
CA ALA A 21 -6.91 -6.67 5.15
C ALA A 21 -6.30 -5.65 6.12
N ASP A 22 -6.60 -5.72 7.42
CA ASP A 22 -6.08 -4.78 8.42
C ASP A 22 -4.61 -5.05 8.69
N THR A 23 -4.23 -6.33 8.75
CA THR A 23 -2.82 -6.73 8.87
C THR A 23 -2.01 -6.28 7.64
N GLN A 24 -2.55 -6.44 6.43
CA GLN A 24 -1.91 -5.95 5.21
C GLN A 24 -1.76 -4.42 5.22
N LEU A 25 -2.80 -3.67 5.63
CA LEU A 25 -2.71 -2.21 5.81
C LEU A 25 -1.63 -1.82 6.81
N GLY A 26 -1.58 -2.51 7.95
CA GLY A 26 -0.55 -2.32 8.97
C GLY A 26 0.85 -2.51 8.40
N ILE A 27 1.08 -3.61 7.67
CA ILE A 27 2.37 -3.91 7.04
C ILE A 27 2.76 -2.80 6.06
N LEU A 28 1.83 -2.34 5.21
CA LEU A 28 2.10 -1.26 4.26
C LEU A 28 2.46 0.04 4.98
N TRP A 29 1.74 0.39 6.06
CA TRP A 29 1.99 1.58 6.85
C TRP A 29 3.35 1.54 7.54
N PHE A 30 3.66 0.47 8.28
CA PHE A 30 4.95 0.33 8.95
C PHE A 30 6.10 0.21 7.95
N GLY A 31 5.88 -0.44 6.81
CA GLY A 31 6.83 -0.50 5.70
C GLY A 31 7.11 0.88 5.11
N TYR A 32 6.08 1.72 4.92
CA TYR A 32 6.24 3.12 4.53
C TYR A 32 7.05 3.89 5.57
N LEU A 33 6.69 3.82 6.86
CA LEU A 33 7.39 4.53 7.94
C LEU A 33 8.89 4.19 8.01
N ASP A 34 9.24 2.93 7.74
CA ASP A 34 10.62 2.44 7.75
C ASP A 34 11.47 3.02 6.59
N ILE A 35 10.84 3.30 5.44
CA ILE A 35 11.55 3.81 4.25
C ILE A 35 11.31 5.30 3.97
N LYS A 36 10.37 5.97 4.66
CA LYS A 36 9.90 7.32 4.29
C LYS A 36 11.00 8.36 4.25
N ASP A 37 11.96 8.31 5.18
CA ASP A 37 13.06 9.28 5.26
C ASP A 37 14.08 9.11 4.12
N GLN A 38 14.05 7.95 3.44
CA GLN A 38 14.86 7.64 2.27
C GLN A 38 14.12 7.92 0.95
N LEU A 39 12.81 8.19 1.00
CA LEU A 39 12.03 8.57 -0.18
C LEU A 39 12.38 10.01 -0.58
N THR A 40 12.96 10.19 -1.78
CA THR A 40 13.28 11.51 -2.32
C THR A 40 12.13 12.08 -3.16
N PRO A 41 12.02 13.41 -3.31
CA PRO A 41 10.96 14.05 -4.12
C PRO A 41 10.86 13.52 -5.56
N ALA A 42 11.98 13.11 -6.16
CA ALA A 42 12.02 12.54 -7.51
C ALA A 42 11.30 11.18 -7.62
N ASN A 43 11.13 10.48 -6.49
CA ASN A 43 10.43 9.21 -6.38
C ASN A 43 9.04 9.37 -5.70
N ALA A 44 8.73 10.57 -5.23
CA ALA A 44 7.66 10.80 -4.26
C ALA A 44 6.27 10.96 -4.87
N THR A 45 6.17 11.19 -6.19
CA THR A 45 4.93 11.17 -6.98
C THR A 45 5.34 11.46 -8.43
N SER A 46 5.19 10.53 -9.37
CA SER A 46 4.87 10.99 -10.71
C SER A 46 3.46 11.55 -10.60
N ALA A 47 3.23 12.83 -10.88
CA ALA A 47 1.89 13.43 -10.77
C ALA A 47 0.92 12.75 -11.75
N GLN A 48 0.36 11.61 -11.35
CA GLN A 48 -0.61 10.87 -12.15
C GLN A 48 -1.97 11.50 -11.85
N ALA A 49 -2.54 12.19 -12.83
CA ALA A 49 -3.84 12.86 -12.68
C ALA A 49 -4.95 11.89 -12.21
N GLU A 50 -4.87 10.62 -12.65
CA GLU A 50 -5.79 9.57 -12.22
C GLU A 50 -5.64 9.24 -10.73
N ALA A 51 -4.40 9.10 -10.24
CA ALA A 51 -4.13 8.83 -8.82
C ALA A 51 -4.57 9.98 -7.92
N GLU A 52 -4.33 11.21 -8.37
CA GLU A 52 -4.81 12.41 -7.69
C GLU A 52 -6.34 12.43 -7.60
N THR A 53 -7.04 12.09 -8.68
CA THR A 53 -8.51 12.05 -8.71
C THR A 53 -9.07 11.04 -7.69
N ILE A 54 -8.54 9.82 -7.66
CA ILE A 54 -8.96 8.82 -6.65
C ILE A 54 -8.61 9.28 -5.24
N TYR A 55 -7.41 9.82 -5.03
CA TYR A 55 -7.00 10.33 -3.72
C TYR A 55 -7.96 11.40 -3.19
N HIS A 56 -8.31 12.40 -4.00
CA HIS A 56 -9.27 13.44 -3.60
C HIS A 56 -10.65 12.88 -3.30
N HIS A 57 -11.11 11.86 -4.04
CA HIS A 57 -12.36 11.17 -3.72
C HIS A 57 -12.26 10.55 -2.32
N ILE A 58 -11.19 9.82 -2.01
CA ILE A 58 -11.00 9.20 -0.69
C ILE A 58 -10.95 10.27 0.41
N VAL A 59 -10.19 11.36 0.23
CA VAL A 59 -10.10 12.46 1.22
C VAL A 59 -11.46 13.06 1.54
N ALA A 60 -12.36 13.16 0.57
CA ALA A 60 -13.71 13.70 0.76
C ALA A 60 -14.65 12.78 1.57
N LEU A 61 -14.27 11.51 1.78
CA LEU A 61 -15.07 10.56 2.55
C LEU A 61 -14.86 10.74 4.07
N PRO A 62 -15.86 10.37 4.90
CA PRO A 62 -15.68 10.22 6.34
C PRO A 62 -14.57 9.21 6.67
N LYS A 63 -13.84 9.39 7.78
CA LYS A 63 -12.68 8.56 8.17
C LYS A 63 -12.95 7.05 8.12
N GLU A 64 -14.08 6.59 8.63
CA GLU A 64 -14.47 5.17 8.58
C GLU A 64 -14.62 4.66 7.14
N GLN A 65 -15.16 5.49 6.24
CA GLN A 65 -15.27 5.13 4.82
C GLN A 65 -13.92 5.18 4.11
N GLN A 66 -13.00 6.06 4.51
CA GLN A 66 -11.62 6.05 4.02
C GLN A 66 -10.92 4.72 4.35
N LEU A 67 -11.12 4.20 5.56
CA LEU A 67 -10.60 2.88 5.94
C LEU A 67 -11.28 1.77 5.13
N GLN A 68 -12.60 1.84 4.97
CA GLN A 68 -13.32 0.83 4.20
C GLN A 68 -12.86 0.77 2.74
N VAL A 69 -12.62 1.91 2.08
CA VAL A 69 -12.08 1.93 0.71
C VAL A 69 -10.70 1.28 0.64
N GLN A 70 -9.83 1.55 1.61
CA GLN A 70 -8.50 0.93 1.68
C GLN A 70 -8.61 -0.59 1.85
N ARG A 71 -9.51 -1.07 2.70
CA ARG A 71 -9.83 -2.50 2.87
C ARG A 71 -10.36 -3.12 1.58
N ASP A 72 -11.31 -2.46 0.93
CA ASP A 72 -11.94 -2.91 -0.31
C ASP A 72 -10.91 -3.09 -1.43
N ILE A 73 -9.97 -2.15 -1.57
CA ILE A 73 -8.88 -2.23 -2.55
C ILE A 73 -8.01 -3.46 -2.25
N ILE A 74 -7.58 -3.64 -0.99
CA ILE A 74 -6.74 -4.79 -0.60
C ILE A 74 -7.45 -6.12 -0.83
N SER A 75 -8.72 -6.22 -0.41
CA SER A 75 -9.50 -7.45 -0.53
C SER A 75 -10.02 -7.70 -1.94
N LYS A 76 -9.71 -6.81 -2.91
CA LYS A 76 -10.24 -6.83 -4.28
C LYS A 76 -11.77 -6.90 -4.30
N ALA A 77 -12.41 -6.18 -3.38
CA ALA A 77 -13.86 -6.13 -3.29
C ALA A 77 -14.44 -5.48 -4.55
N ASP A 78 -15.64 -5.90 -4.93
CA ASP A 78 -16.33 -5.41 -6.12
C ASP A 78 -16.99 -4.04 -5.85
N SER A 79 -16.17 -3.01 -5.65
CA SER A 79 -16.60 -1.63 -5.44
C SER A 79 -16.11 -0.70 -6.56
N ASP A 80 -16.79 0.44 -6.75
CA ASP A 80 -16.44 1.38 -7.83
C ASP A 80 -15.00 1.88 -7.70
N LEU A 81 -14.55 2.20 -6.48
CA LEU A 81 -13.18 2.66 -6.23
C LEU A 81 -12.15 1.54 -6.37
N SER A 82 -12.51 0.30 -5.98
CA SER A 82 -11.63 -0.87 -6.16
C SER A 82 -11.45 -1.22 -7.65
N ARG A 83 -12.52 -1.16 -8.45
CA ARG A 83 -12.45 -1.32 -9.92
C ARG A 83 -11.68 -0.19 -10.60
N ALA A 84 -11.93 1.05 -10.19
CA ALA A 84 -11.19 2.20 -10.69
C ALA A 84 -9.69 2.03 -10.42
N TYR A 85 -9.32 1.66 -9.20
CA TYR A 85 -7.94 1.35 -8.81
C TYR A 85 -7.34 0.19 -9.64
N GLY A 86 -8.07 -0.92 -9.83
CA GLY A 86 -7.59 -2.08 -10.58
C GLY A 86 -7.39 -1.81 -12.07
N SER A 87 -8.07 -0.81 -12.63
CA SER A 87 -7.93 -0.38 -14.03
C SER A 87 -6.75 0.56 -14.31
N MET A 88 -6.10 1.07 -13.26
CA MET A 88 -5.03 2.07 -13.37
C MET A 88 -3.68 1.48 -13.76
N SER A 89 -2.77 2.36 -14.19
CA SER A 89 -1.36 1.98 -14.35
C SER A 89 -0.72 1.59 -13.01
N SER A 90 0.25 0.68 -13.04
CA SER A 90 1.03 0.30 -11.84
C SER A 90 1.71 1.49 -11.15
N SER A 91 2.08 2.53 -11.89
CA SER A 91 2.60 3.77 -11.33
C SER A 91 1.54 4.56 -10.58
N SER A 92 0.32 4.67 -11.12
CA SER A 92 -0.80 5.36 -10.46
C SER A 92 -1.22 4.63 -9.18
N GLN A 93 -1.25 3.29 -9.20
CA GLN A 93 -1.55 2.46 -8.04
C GLN A 93 -0.57 2.71 -6.88
N LEU A 94 0.74 2.70 -7.17
CA LEU A 94 1.76 3.04 -6.17
C LEU A 94 1.63 4.50 -5.68
N ASP A 95 1.33 5.44 -6.58
CA ASP A 95 1.16 6.85 -6.25
C ASP A 95 -0.01 7.06 -5.26
N ILE A 96 -1.12 6.31 -5.42
CA ILE A 96 -2.25 6.36 -4.49
C ILE A 96 -1.82 5.97 -3.08
N TRP A 97 -1.14 4.84 -2.90
CA TRP A 97 -0.72 4.38 -1.57
C TRP A 97 0.26 5.34 -0.89
N LEU A 98 1.15 5.95 -1.68
CA LEU A 98 2.06 6.95 -1.16
C LEU A 98 1.32 8.23 -0.73
N ARG A 99 0.35 8.69 -1.52
CA ARG A 99 -0.51 9.82 -1.16
C ARG A 99 -1.36 9.53 0.07
N LEU A 100 -1.91 8.30 0.19
CA LEU A 100 -2.66 7.89 1.38
C LEU A 100 -1.78 7.96 2.62
N ALA A 101 -0.56 7.41 2.58
CA ALA A 101 0.38 7.46 3.69
C ALA A 101 0.79 8.90 4.07
N GLN A 102 1.08 9.75 3.09
CA GLN A 102 1.35 11.18 3.33
C GLN A 102 0.11 11.93 3.87
N GLY A 103 -1.08 11.55 3.40
CA GLY A 103 -2.36 12.07 3.86
C GLY A 103 -2.65 11.69 5.31
N MET A 104 -2.17 10.53 5.77
CA MET A 104 -2.23 10.14 7.19
C MET A 104 -1.34 11.02 8.05
N ASP A 105 -0.12 11.34 7.60
CA ASP A 105 0.78 12.28 8.29
C ASP A 105 0.19 13.71 8.37
N LYS A 106 -0.57 14.12 7.35
CA LYS A 106 -1.28 15.42 7.32
C LYS A 106 -2.61 15.43 8.08
N GLY A 107 -3.12 14.27 8.51
CA GLY A 107 -4.44 14.12 9.12
C GLY A 107 -5.62 14.19 8.13
N GLU A 108 -5.37 14.20 6.83
CA GLU A 108 -6.39 14.17 5.75
C GLU A 108 -7.02 12.77 5.63
N ILE A 109 -6.21 11.72 5.80
CA ILE A 109 -6.62 10.31 5.80
C ILE A 109 -6.72 9.78 7.24
N ILE A 110 -7.54 8.76 7.48
CA ILE A 110 -7.64 8.07 8.77
C ILE A 110 -6.27 7.49 9.16
N GLN A 111 -5.82 7.78 10.38
CA GLN A 111 -4.53 7.29 10.87
C GLN A 111 -4.64 5.85 11.38
N VAL A 112 -3.54 5.12 11.31
CA VAL A 112 -3.41 3.85 12.04
C VAL A 112 -3.44 4.18 13.53
N PRO A 113 -4.27 3.49 14.34
CA PRO A 113 -4.34 3.73 15.78
C PRO A 113 -2.97 3.61 16.45
N SER A 114 -2.67 4.50 17.41
CA SER A 114 -1.36 4.52 18.07
C SER A 114 -1.07 3.27 18.92
N ASP A 115 -2.12 2.56 19.31
CA ASP A 115 -2.08 1.29 20.04
C ASP A 115 -2.12 0.06 19.11
N TYR A 116 -2.23 0.26 17.80
CA TYR A 116 -2.21 -0.82 16.84
C TYR A 116 -0.83 -1.48 16.79
N GLN A 117 -0.82 -2.81 16.94
CA GLN A 117 0.35 -3.65 16.80
C GLN A 117 0.06 -4.72 15.75
N LEU A 118 1.06 -5.01 14.93
CA LEU A 118 0.94 -6.13 14.00
C LEU A 118 0.77 -7.44 14.77
N PRO A 119 -0.07 -8.37 14.29
CA PRO A 119 -0.21 -9.70 14.90
C PRO A 119 1.13 -10.43 14.98
N GLU A 120 1.31 -11.26 16.02
CA GLU A 120 2.57 -11.99 16.24
C GLU A 120 2.96 -12.89 15.07
N GLU A 121 1.98 -13.43 14.34
CA GLU A 121 2.19 -14.24 13.13
C GLU A 121 2.91 -13.48 11.99
N THR A 122 2.90 -12.16 12.02
CA THR A 122 3.63 -11.33 11.05
C THR A 122 5.11 -11.12 11.38
N ASN A 123 5.54 -11.46 12.60
CA ASN A 123 6.89 -11.13 13.09
C ASN A 123 8.00 -11.71 12.18
N GLU A 124 7.85 -12.97 11.76
CA GLU A 124 8.82 -13.62 10.87
C GLU A 124 8.87 -12.90 9.50
N PHE A 125 7.69 -12.61 8.94
CA PHE A 125 7.54 -11.89 7.68
C PHE A 125 8.16 -10.49 7.74
N VAL A 126 7.85 -9.69 8.77
CA VAL A 126 8.39 -8.34 8.95
C VAL A 126 9.90 -8.38 9.12
N SER A 127 10.42 -9.35 9.90
CA SER A 127 11.86 -9.54 10.06
C SER A 127 12.55 -9.84 8.73
N GLN A 128 11.94 -10.70 7.90
CA GLN A 128 12.46 -11.01 6.56
C GLN A 128 12.48 -9.78 5.64
N ILE A 129 11.38 -9.02 5.57
CA ILE A 129 11.32 -7.80 4.75
C ILE A 129 12.35 -6.75 5.22
N LYS A 130 12.58 -6.63 6.53
CA LYS A 130 13.59 -5.73 7.10
C LYS A 130 15.04 -6.15 6.86
N GLN A 131 15.29 -7.36 6.34
CA GLN A 131 16.64 -7.76 5.91
C GLN A 131 16.92 -7.39 4.45
N LEU A 132 15.87 -7.11 3.66
CA LEU A 132 16.01 -6.68 2.27
C LEU A 132 16.65 -5.29 2.18
N GLY A 133 17.35 -5.03 1.08
CA GLY A 133 17.86 -3.69 0.74
C GLY A 133 16.72 -2.72 0.42
N PHE A 134 17.02 -1.41 0.41
CA PHE A 134 16.04 -0.36 0.14
C PHE A 134 15.30 -0.55 -1.19
N GLU A 135 16.03 -0.85 -2.28
CA GLU A 135 15.43 -1.07 -3.60
C GLU A 135 14.52 -2.31 -3.62
N GLU A 136 14.90 -3.38 -2.92
CA GLU A 136 14.11 -4.60 -2.79
C GLU A 136 12.82 -4.36 -2.00
N ARG A 137 12.87 -3.56 -0.93
CA ARG A 137 11.66 -3.14 -0.19
C ARG A 137 10.72 -2.31 -1.06
N ILE A 138 11.24 -1.38 -1.86
CA ILE A 138 10.44 -0.62 -2.83
C ILE A 138 9.80 -1.56 -3.85
N ASN A 139 10.56 -2.51 -4.38
CA ASN A 139 10.04 -3.48 -5.35
C ASN A 139 8.97 -4.37 -4.73
N PHE A 140 9.16 -4.83 -3.49
CA PHE A 140 8.15 -5.55 -2.74
C PHE A 140 6.86 -4.73 -2.59
N MET A 141 6.95 -3.48 -2.11
CA MET A 141 5.80 -2.59 -1.94
C MET A 141 5.08 -2.36 -3.27
N ARG A 142 5.84 -2.11 -4.34
CA ARG A 142 5.31 -1.96 -5.70
C ARG A 142 4.57 -3.23 -6.15
N SER A 143 5.15 -4.41 -5.95
CA SER A 143 4.51 -5.69 -6.31
C SER A 143 3.26 -5.96 -5.48
N ALA A 144 3.27 -5.61 -4.19
CA ALA A 144 2.11 -5.76 -3.31
C ALA A 144 0.92 -4.93 -3.80
N VAL A 145 1.13 -3.64 -4.07
CA VAL A 145 0.03 -2.73 -4.44
C VAL A 145 -0.53 -3.00 -5.83
N ILE A 146 0.27 -3.52 -6.78
CA ILE A 146 -0.19 -3.85 -8.14
C ILE A 146 -1.15 -5.04 -8.15
N GLU A 147 -1.01 -5.95 -7.19
CA GLU A 147 -1.90 -7.11 -7.08
C GLU A 147 -3.26 -6.77 -6.46
N MET A 148 -3.46 -5.56 -5.93
CA MET A 148 -4.71 -5.11 -5.29
C MET A 148 -5.73 -4.57 -6.30
N GLY A 149 -6.97 -4.36 -5.84
CA GLY A 149 -8.09 -3.89 -6.63
C GLY A 149 -8.83 -4.98 -7.39
N ALA A 150 -10.11 -4.73 -7.66
CA ALA A 150 -10.93 -5.56 -8.53
C ALA A 150 -10.59 -5.34 -10.01
N LYS A 151 -10.62 -6.41 -10.80
CA LYS A 151 -10.37 -6.38 -12.25
C LYS A 151 -11.66 -6.39 -13.05
#